data_AF-A0A1Q6M5T9-F1
#
_entry.id   AF-A0A1Q6M5T9-F1
#
_cell.length_a   1.000
_cell.length_b   1.000
_cell.length_c   1.000
_cell.angle_alpha   90.00
_cell.angle_beta   90.00
_cell.angle_gamma   90.00
#
_symmetry.space_group_name_H-M   'P 1'
#
loop_
_entity.id
_entity.type
_entity.pdbx_description
1 polymer ?
#
loop_
_entity_poly.entity_id
_entity_poly.type
_entity_poly.pdbx_seq_one_letter_code
_entity_poly.pdbx_strand_id
1 'polypeptide(L)'
;MKKTNKIISALLSIVFIAAFSITSNDSIFVFKNLSISANAETALSGIEYTVSNDTASITGYSGTSDIVTLPEKIDGYTVSGIQSYAFKNNNIIRKVYIESKITSLNASTFLNCSNLETVILPDTLNQINGSCFRNSNLAYITIPENVKIIHMNAFRGCSRLSTIDIKGTVDVRDSAFEGCTNLINVNIPLTASVKYTAFNNCKSLQYINNTQVIVIPPKEMYPFINRSLSNFIMQNLSGAENVGFFNTYTLEYAKKVVLNVTDSSMSDIQKAKALHDWLCNAVDYDDTNTKDAKNHVDYSAFLYSTTVCDGYARAYQHLMQAANIESYYIGSQTHAWNMIKLGNHYFHVDVTWDDGTGTGNYGYGYFLLSDNEIKAKGETVHASWGLITSPLFNYQYFWPWPSATYAMGDLNMDGTVDNQDVKILQDYILAKITLNSSQATLSDLNFDGQINGVDLSALRQKVLLQ
;
A
#
# COMPACT_ATOMS: atom_id res chain seq x y z
N MET A 1 68.40 20.07 3.35
CA MET A 1 67.94 20.37 4.74
C MET A 1 66.47 20.01 4.87
N LYS A 2 66.14 18.77 5.25
CA LYS A 2 65.38 18.42 6.47
C LYS A 2 64.54 19.56 7.09
N LYS A 3 63.21 19.41 7.03
CA LYS A 3 62.36 19.33 8.24
C LYS A 3 61.10 18.50 7.93
N THR A 4 61.14 17.28 8.45
CA THR A 4 59.99 16.40 8.67
C THR A 4 59.15 16.98 9.80
N ASN A 5 57.82 17.03 9.66
CA ASN A 5 56.90 17.05 10.80
C ASN A 5 55.80 16.03 10.54
N LYS A 6 55.94 14.87 11.20
CA LYS A 6 54.83 13.98 11.54
C LYS A 6 54.02 14.68 12.63
N ILE A 7 52.69 14.69 12.51
CA ILE A 7 51.80 14.75 13.67
C ILE A 7 50.88 13.52 13.59
N ILE A 8 50.86 12.78 14.70
CA ILE A 8 50.11 11.56 14.98
C ILE A 8 48.85 11.94 15.77
N SER A 9 47.75 11.23 15.50
CA SER A 9 46.50 11.07 16.28
C SER A 9 45.62 12.34 16.47
N ALA A 10 44.28 12.26 16.47
CA ALA A 10 43.43 11.25 17.06
C ALA A 10 42.15 10.94 16.26
N LEU A 11 41.80 9.65 16.22
CA LEU A 11 40.42 9.19 16.12
C LEU A 11 39.62 9.75 17.29
N LEU A 12 38.41 10.24 17.03
CA LEU A 12 37.31 10.10 17.99
C LEU A 12 36.10 9.51 17.27
N SER A 13 36.15 8.19 17.16
CA SER A 13 34.98 7.34 17.26
C SER A 13 34.36 7.53 18.65
N ILE A 14 33.14 8.05 18.73
CA ILE A 14 32.27 7.82 19.90
C ILE A 14 31.03 7.09 19.40
N VAL A 15 31.05 5.78 19.65
CA VAL A 15 29.87 4.96 19.85
C VAL A 15 29.25 5.38 21.17
N PHE A 16 27.94 5.65 21.18
CA PHE A 16 27.13 5.48 22.38
C PHE A 16 25.91 4.62 22.03
N ILE A 17 26.08 3.32 22.19
CA ILE A 17 25.00 2.42 22.58
C ILE A 17 24.99 2.46 24.10
N ALA A 18 23.94 3.01 24.69
CA ALA A 18 23.53 2.67 26.04
C ALA A 18 22.00 2.68 26.05
N ALA A 19 21.43 1.47 26.10
CA ALA A 19 20.05 1.27 26.47
C ALA A 19 19.84 1.83 27.88
N PHE A 20 18.89 2.75 28.03
CA PHE A 20 18.20 2.98 29.30
C PHE A 20 16.73 3.23 29.02
N SER A 21 15.92 2.27 29.46
CA SER A 21 14.51 2.43 29.79
C SER A 21 14.37 3.48 30.90
N ILE A 22 13.83 4.66 30.60
CA ILE A 22 13.25 5.56 31.61
C ILE A 22 11.94 6.09 31.07
N THR A 23 10.86 5.60 31.70
CA THR A 23 9.53 6.17 31.72
C THR A 23 9.56 7.53 32.41
N SER A 24 8.96 8.55 31.77
CA SER A 24 8.38 9.79 32.31
C SER A 24 8.82 11.03 31.53
N ASN A 25 7.83 11.81 31.13
CA ASN A 25 7.93 13.10 30.45
C ASN A 25 9.01 14.02 31.05
N ASP A 26 9.90 14.49 30.18
CA ASP A 26 10.69 15.74 30.23
C ASP A 26 12.14 15.50 29.83
N SER A 27 12.45 15.64 28.53
CA SER A 27 13.79 15.92 28.01
C SER A 27 13.72 16.35 26.54
N ILE A 28 13.41 17.62 26.30
CA ILE A 28 13.77 18.29 25.05
C ILE A 28 15.29 18.47 25.07
N PHE A 29 16.03 17.65 24.33
CA PHE A 29 17.45 17.93 24.06
C PHE A 29 17.54 19.07 23.05
N VAL A 30 17.68 20.28 23.59
CA VAL A 30 17.99 21.51 22.87
C VAL A 30 19.45 21.43 22.38
N PHE A 31 19.66 21.10 21.10
CA PHE A 31 20.89 21.49 20.41
C PHE A 31 20.71 22.90 19.83
N LYS A 32 20.71 23.92 20.70
CA LYS A 32 20.96 25.30 20.29
C LYS A 32 22.39 25.64 20.69
N ASN A 33 23.21 25.97 19.69
CA ASN A 33 24.55 26.55 19.79
C ASN A 33 25.70 25.59 20.17
N LEU A 34 26.04 24.66 19.29
CA LEU A 34 27.44 24.26 19.13
C LEU A 34 28.02 24.99 17.90
N SER A 35 28.62 26.15 18.13
CA SER A 35 29.46 26.82 17.14
C SER A 35 30.82 26.11 17.11
N ILE A 36 30.98 25.15 16.19
CA ILE A 36 32.30 24.60 15.84
C ILE A 36 32.92 25.58 14.85
N SER A 37 33.89 26.39 15.30
CA SER A 37 34.73 27.18 14.40
C SER A 37 35.74 26.26 13.72
N ALA A 38 35.36 25.71 12.57
CA ALA A 38 36.32 25.12 11.64
C ALA A 38 37.05 26.26 10.92
N ASN A 39 38.38 26.18 10.85
CA ASN A 39 39.22 27.13 10.13
C ASN A 39 38.73 27.26 8.66
N ALA A 40 38.41 28.48 8.25
CA ALA A 40 37.60 28.82 7.08
C ALA A 40 38.33 28.77 5.72
N GLU A 41 39.34 27.91 5.53
CA GLU A 41 40.13 27.89 4.28
C GLU A 41 40.01 26.60 3.45
N THR A 42 39.06 25.71 3.73
CA THR A 42 38.79 24.53 2.88
C THR A 42 37.32 24.35 2.45
N ALA A 43 36.43 25.30 2.73
CA ALA A 43 34.97 25.11 2.63
C ALA A 43 34.33 25.26 1.24
N LEU A 44 35.04 25.81 0.23
CA LEU A 44 34.47 26.06 -1.11
C LEU A 44 34.93 25.06 -2.20
N SER A 45 35.79 24.10 -1.84
CA SER A 45 36.41 23.23 -2.84
C SER A 45 35.36 22.40 -3.60
N GLY A 46 35.20 22.73 -4.88
CA GLY A 46 34.33 22.02 -5.82
C GLY A 46 32.88 22.50 -5.89
N ILE A 47 32.48 23.57 -5.18
CA ILE A 47 31.17 24.20 -5.44
C ILE A 47 31.26 24.96 -6.77
N GLU A 48 30.37 24.63 -7.70
CA GLU A 48 30.25 25.32 -8.97
C GLU A 48 29.11 26.33 -8.87
N TYR A 49 29.33 27.54 -9.40
CA TYR A 49 28.35 28.61 -9.32
C TYR A 49 28.48 29.60 -10.47
N THR A 50 27.43 30.35 -10.73
CA THR A 50 27.44 31.51 -11.62
C THR A 50 27.10 32.76 -10.83
N VAL A 51 27.60 33.92 -11.28
CA VAL A 51 27.30 35.22 -10.68
C VAL A 51 26.45 36.03 -11.64
N SER A 52 25.36 36.58 -11.12
CA SER A 52 24.51 37.55 -11.82
C SER A 52 23.88 38.49 -10.80
N ASN A 53 23.81 39.79 -11.13
CA ASN A 53 23.24 40.83 -10.28
C ASN A 53 23.77 40.79 -8.83
N ASP A 54 25.09 40.70 -8.65
CA ASP A 54 25.79 40.62 -7.36
C ASP A 54 25.38 39.44 -6.46
N THR A 55 24.81 38.39 -7.03
CA THR A 55 24.47 37.16 -6.32
C THR A 55 25.05 35.92 -6.99
N ALA A 56 25.40 34.93 -6.17
CA ALA A 56 25.86 33.62 -6.62
C ALA A 56 24.71 32.62 -6.67
N SER A 57 24.63 31.86 -7.77
CA SER A 57 23.69 30.74 -7.94
C SER A 57 24.49 29.45 -8.07
N ILE A 58 24.32 28.52 -7.13
CA ILE A 58 25.06 27.24 -7.12
C ILE A 58 24.52 26.36 -8.25
N THR A 59 25.40 25.96 -9.17
CA THR A 59 25.05 25.20 -10.37
C THR A 59 25.48 23.74 -10.30
N GLY A 60 26.39 23.39 -9.39
CA GLY A 60 27.04 22.09 -9.39
C GLY A 60 27.88 21.81 -8.15
N TYR A 61 28.31 20.56 -8.01
CA TYR A 61 29.37 20.18 -7.10
C TYR A 61 30.28 19.10 -7.71
N SER A 62 31.54 19.44 -7.96
CA SER A 62 32.62 18.58 -8.46
C SER A 62 33.71 18.32 -7.44
N GLY A 63 33.47 18.68 -6.17
CA GLY A 63 34.40 18.41 -5.08
C GLY A 63 34.40 16.94 -4.66
N THR A 64 35.35 16.59 -3.80
CA THR A 64 35.58 15.21 -3.33
C THR A 64 35.12 14.97 -1.88
N SER A 65 34.61 16.00 -1.20
CA SER A 65 34.13 15.89 0.17
C SER A 65 32.74 15.27 0.23
N ASP A 66 32.54 14.35 1.17
CA ASP A 66 31.22 13.77 1.48
C ASP A 66 30.38 14.69 2.39
N ILE A 67 30.99 15.72 2.97
CA ILE A 67 30.31 16.75 3.75
C ILE A 67 30.46 18.09 3.02
N VAL A 68 29.33 18.70 2.66
CA VAL A 68 29.29 19.95 1.92
C VAL A 68 28.51 20.99 2.70
N THR A 69 29.09 22.18 2.85
CA THR A 69 28.40 23.36 3.36
C THR A 69 28.11 24.28 2.18
N LEU A 70 26.86 24.70 2.02
CA LEU A 70 26.43 25.71 1.05
C LEU A 70 26.34 27.05 1.79
N PRO A 71 27.39 27.89 1.73
CA PRO A 71 27.54 29.04 2.62
C PRO A 71 26.62 30.20 2.25
N GLU A 72 26.49 31.19 3.14
CA GLU A 72 25.79 32.45 2.84
C GLU A 72 26.44 33.24 1.69
N LYS A 73 27.76 33.10 1.51
CA LYS A 73 28.53 33.79 0.48
C LYS A 73 29.55 32.89 -0.21
N ILE A 74 29.72 33.08 -1.52
CA ILE A 74 30.80 32.47 -2.32
C ILE A 74 31.55 33.63 -3.00
N ASP A 75 32.86 33.70 -2.79
CA ASP A 75 33.74 34.74 -3.35
C ASP A 75 33.21 36.18 -3.18
N GLY A 76 32.61 36.45 -2.02
CA GLY A 76 32.05 37.75 -1.65
C GLY A 76 30.59 37.97 -2.07
N TYR A 77 30.05 37.16 -3.00
CA TYR A 77 28.68 37.25 -3.48
C TYR A 77 27.72 36.48 -2.58
N THR A 78 26.55 37.06 -2.30
CA THR A 78 25.49 36.38 -1.54
C THR A 78 24.91 35.23 -2.35
N VAL A 79 24.82 34.04 -1.76
CA VAL A 79 24.17 32.88 -2.40
C VAL A 79 22.65 33.11 -2.43
N SER A 80 22.08 33.31 -3.61
CA SER A 80 20.66 33.59 -3.81
C SER A 80 19.84 32.34 -4.15
N GLY A 81 20.49 31.24 -4.54
CA GLY A 81 19.80 30.00 -4.89
C GLY A 81 20.71 28.84 -5.26
N ILE A 82 20.11 27.66 -5.36
CA ILE A 82 20.72 26.44 -5.88
C ILE A 82 19.92 26.05 -7.12
N GLN A 83 20.56 25.92 -8.27
CA GLN A 83 19.88 25.59 -9.52
C GLN A 83 19.29 24.18 -9.49
N SER A 84 18.30 23.97 -10.35
CA SER A 84 17.77 22.63 -10.61
C SER A 84 18.91 21.70 -11.02
N TYR A 85 18.86 20.46 -10.53
CA TYR A 85 19.86 19.42 -10.84
C TYR A 85 21.29 19.65 -10.33
N ALA A 86 21.58 20.71 -9.56
CA ALA A 86 22.96 21.05 -9.16
C ALA A 86 23.72 19.91 -8.48
N PHE A 87 23.04 19.01 -7.75
CA PHE A 87 23.66 17.85 -7.11
C PHE A 87 23.11 16.52 -7.67
N LYS A 88 22.41 16.53 -8.81
CA LYS A 88 21.79 15.32 -9.36
C LYS A 88 22.83 14.21 -9.56
N ASN A 89 22.48 12.99 -9.15
CA ASN A 89 23.33 11.79 -9.19
C ASN A 89 24.66 11.94 -8.43
N ASN A 90 24.78 12.93 -7.52
CA ASN A 90 25.99 13.05 -6.72
C ASN A 90 25.99 11.96 -5.63
N ASN A 91 26.83 10.96 -5.85
CA ASN A 91 27.00 9.83 -4.95
C ASN A 91 28.23 9.98 -4.06
N ILE A 92 28.80 11.17 -3.96
CA ILE A 92 29.89 11.48 -3.02
C ILE A 92 29.29 12.09 -1.76
N ILE A 93 28.38 13.06 -1.91
CA ILE A 93 27.80 13.78 -0.78
C ILE A 93 26.98 12.84 0.10
N ARG A 94 27.31 12.86 1.38
CA ARG A 94 26.62 12.17 2.47
C ARG A 94 25.87 13.13 3.36
N LYS A 95 26.42 14.33 3.57
CA LYS A 95 25.81 15.37 4.41
C LYS A 95 25.88 16.74 3.75
N VAL A 96 24.76 17.47 3.78
CA VAL A 96 24.69 18.86 3.30
C VAL A 96 24.20 19.78 4.41
N TYR A 97 24.93 20.87 4.64
CA TYR A 97 24.50 22.00 5.44
C TYR A 97 24.14 23.15 4.51
N ILE A 98 22.90 23.63 4.56
CA ILE A 98 22.48 24.78 3.77
C ILE A 98 22.43 25.99 4.71
N GLU A 99 23.52 26.74 4.74
CA GLU A 99 23.61 27.98 5.53
C GLU A 99 23.10 29.19 4.74
N SER A 100 23.05 29.08 3.41
CA SER A 100 22.47 30.12 2.57
C SER A 100 21.00 30.39 2.91
N LYS A 101 20.63 31.67 2.90
CA LYS A 101 19.27 32.15 3.22
C LYS A 101 18.32 32.01 2.04
N ILE A 102 18.42 30.89 1.33
CA ILE A 102 17.58 30.60 0.18
C ILE A 102 16.14 30.35 0.63
N THR A 103 15.19 30.73 -0.23
CA THR A 103 13.75 30.59 0.04
C THR A 103 13.15 29.37 -0.64
N SER A 104 13.88 28.70 -1.54
CA SER A 104 13.42 27.49 -2.22
C SER A 104 14.55 26.55 -2.57
N LEU A 105 14.29 25.25 -2.46
CA LEU A 105 15.08 24.21 -3.11
C LEU A 105 14.47 23.90 -4.47
N ASN A 106 15.26 24.01 -5.52
CA ASN A 106 14.78 23.84 -6.89
C ASN A 106 14.54 22.38 -7.26
N ALA A 107 13.87 22.19 -8.41
CA ALA A 107 13.45 20.87 -8.83
C ALA A 107 14.66 19.95 -9.02
N SER A 108 14.55 18.72 -8.50
CA SER A 108 15.57 17.68 -8.65
C SER A 108 16.99 18.06 -8.21
N THR A 109 17.16 19.04 -7.30
CA THR A 109 18.48 19.49 -6.83
C THR A 109 19.35 18.33 -6.32
N PHE A 110 18.79 17.41 -5.52
CA PHE A 110 19.45 16.22 -4.96
C PHE A 110 18.84 14.90 -5.48
N LEU A 111 18.32 14.91 -6.72
CA LEU A 111 17.76 13.72 -7.35
C LEU A 111 18.83 12.62 -7.46
N ASN A 112 18.50 11.40 -7.01
CA ASN A 112 19.37 10.21 -7.02
C ASN A 112 20.71 10.40 -6.29
N CYS A 113 20.80 11.27 -5.28
CA CYS A 113 21.97 11.30 -4.40
C CYS A 113 21.94 10.10 -3.44
N SER A 114 22.38 8.93 -3.91
CA SER A 114 22.18 7.65 -3.22
C SER A 114 23.02 7.46 -1.96
N ASN A 115 23.95 8.38 -1.69
CA ASN A 115 24.72 8.42 -0.44
C ASN A 115 24.27 9.55 0.50
N LEU A 116 23.36 10.43 0.09
CA LEU A 116 22.92 11.58 0.90
C LEU A 116 22.04 11.13 2.06
N GLU A 117 22.60 11.12 3.28
CA GLU A 117 21.95 10.66 4.49
C GLU A 117 21.31 11.78 5.32
N THR A 118 21.87 12.99 5.24
CA THR A 118 21.44 14.12 6.06
C THR A 118 21.52 15.43 5.30
N VAL A 119 20.45 16.21 5.39
CA VAL A 119 20.39 17.58 4.88
C VAL A 119 19.84 18.46 5.99
N ILE A 120 20.57 19.52 6.32
CA ILE A 120 20.10 20.55 7.25
C ILE A 120 19.55 21.70 6.42
N LEU A 121 18.23 21.85 6.43
CA LEU A 121 17.50 22.89 5.70
C LEU A 121 17.54 24.23 6.47
N PRO A 122 17.59 25.38 5.78
CA PRO A 122 17.56 26.68 6.42
C PRO A 122 16.12 27.04 6.83
N ASP A 123 15.97 27.76 7.95
CA ASP A 123 14.64 28.21 8.42
C ASP A 123 13.96 29.22 7.47
N THR A 124 14.70 29.80 6.53
CA THR A 124 14.17 30.71 5.50
C THR A 124 13.46 29.99 4.35
N LEU A 125 13.50 28.66 4.33
CA LEU A 125 12.94 27.86 3.23
C LEU A 125 11.41 27.92 3.25
N ASN A 126 10.82 28.30 2.11
CA ASN A 126 9.37 28.38 1.92
C ASN A 126 8.81 27.20 1.11
N GLN A 127 9.62 26.54 0.28
CA GLN A 127 9.15 25.44 -0.57
C GLN A 127 10.25 24.43 -0.91
N ILE A 128 9.84 23.17 -1.10
CA ILE A 128 10.67 22.09 -1.62
C ILE A 128 10.07 21.65 -2.96
N ASN A 129 10.78 21.93 -4.06
CA ASN A 129 10.27 21.67 -5.40
C ASN A 129 10.29 20.18 -5.79
N GLY A 130 9.64 19.87 -6.92
CA GLY A 130 9.39 18.51 -7.35
C GLY A 130 10.65 17.68 -7.51
N SER A 131 10.58 16.41 -7.08
CA SER A 131 11.69 15.45 -7.11
C SER A 131 13.00 15.89 -6.44
N CYS A 132 13.00 16.95 -5.61
CA CYS A 132 14.21 17.54 -5.03
C CYS A 132 15.15 16.50 -4.38
N PHE A 133 14.60 15.57 -3.60
CA PHE A 133 15.31 14.51 -2.89
C PHE A 133 14.92 13.11 -3.37
N ARG A 134 14.29 12.98 -4.54
CA ARG A 134 13.82 11.68 -5.05
C ARG A 134 14.98 10.69 -5.13
N ASN A 135 14.76 9.47 -4.63
CA ASN A 135 15.75 8.38 -4.51
C ASN A 135 17.03 8.76 -3.75
N SER A 136 16.97 9.74 -2.85
CA SER A 136 18.07 10.01 -1.92
C SER A 136 18.07 9.02 -0.75
N ASN A 137 19.17 8.97 -0.01
CA ASN A 137 19.37 8.01 1.08
C ASN A 137 19.04 8.57 2.46
N LEU A 138 18.22 9.62 2.52
CA LEU A 138 17.93 10.36 3.74
C LEU A 138 17.38 9.41 4.80
N ALA A 139 17.96 9.46 6.00
CA ALA A 139 17.50 8.65 7.13
C ALA A 139 16.35 9.34 7.91
N TYR A 140 16.41 10.66 8.00
CA TYR A 140 15.42 11.55 8.60
C TYR A 140 15.45 12.91 7.89
N ILE A 141 14.38 13.69 8.02
CA ILE A 141 14.34 15.08 7.58
C ILE A 141 13.43 15.90 8.49
N THR A 142 13.88 17.10 8.86
CA THR A 142 13.04 18.12 9.49
C THR A 142 12.69 19.17 8.46
N ILE A 143 11.38 19.37 8.24
CA ILE A 143 10.84 20.39 7.36
C ILE A 143 10.56 21.64 8.21
N PRO A 144 11.26 22.77 7.96
CA PRO A 144 11.09 24.00 8.74
C PRO A 144 9.67 24.55 8.71
N GLU A 145 9.31 25.35 9.71
CA GLU A 145 7.96 25.90 9.92
C GLU A 145 7.49 26.80 8.75
N ASN A 146 8.42 27.44 8.06
CA ASN A 146 8.12 28.35 6.96
C ASN A 146 7.79 27.63 5.65
N VAL A 147 8.07 26.33 5.52
CA VAL A 147 7.76 25.57 4.31
C VAL A 147 6.25 25.44 4.14
N LYS A 148 5.72 26.03 3.07
CA LYS A 148 4.30 26.02 2.73
C LYS A 148 3.92 24.89 1.80
N ILE A 149 4.85 24.41 0.96
CA ILE A 149 4.56 23.40 -0.04
C ILE A 149 5.71 22.39 -0.15
N ILE A 150 5.37 21.11 -0.11
CA ILE A 150 6.22 20.00 -0.53
C ILE A 150 5.65 19.49 -1.85
N HIS A 151 6.37 19.74 -2.94
CA HIS A 151 5.89 19.47 -4.29
C HIS A 151 5.92 17.98 -4.65
N MET A 152 5.32 17.69 -5.81
CA MET A 152 5.16 16.33 -6.33
C MET A 152 6.49 15.57 -6.38
N ASN A 153 6.48 14.34 -5.88
CA ASN A 153 7.64 13.45 -5.83
C ASN A 153 8.85 13.96 -5.02
N ALA A 154 8.75 15.04 -4.22
CA ALA A 154 9.90 15.69 -3.59
C ALA A 154 10.84 14.73 -2.85
N PHE A 155 10.31 13.72 -2.16
CA PHE A 155 11.03 12.67 -1.42
C PHE A 155 10.69 11.26 -1.92
N ARG A 156 10.13 11.11 -3.12
CA ARG A 156 9.75 9.81 -3.67
C ARG A 156 10.93 8.84 -3.65
N GLY A 157 10.72 7.63 -3.16
CA GLY A 157 11.73 6.57 -3.13
C GLY A 157 12.88 6.80 -2.16
N CYS A 158 12.75 7.71 -1.18
CA CYS A 158 13.73 7.81 -0.07
C CYS A 158 13.59 6.59 0.85
N SER A 159 14.10 5.44 0.41
CA SER A 159 13.82 4.15 1.03
C SER A 159 14.43 3.96 2.42
N ARG A 160 15.45 4.74 2.82
CA ARG A 160 15.99 4.77 4.20
C ARG A 160 15.25 5.74 5.14
N LEU A 161 14.34 6.57 4.62
CA LEU A 161 13.68 7.60 5.41
C LEU A 161 12.75 6.93 6.41
N SER A 162 13.08 7.04 7.70
CA SER A 162 12.36 6.34 8.78
C SER A 162 11.40 7.23 9.55
N THR A 163 11.68 8.53 9.60
CA THR A 163 10.85 9.54 10.27
C THR A 163 10.93 10.86 9.53
N ILE A 164 9.79 11.54 9.44
CA ILE A 164 9.67 12.91 8.93
C ILE A 164 9.13 13.80 10.05
N ASP A 165 9.69 14.98 10.20
CA ASP A 165 9.24 15.98 11.16
C ASP A 165 8.86 17.29 10.45
N ILE A 166 7.57 17.51 10.27
CA ILE A 166 7.00 18.68 9.61
C ILE A 166 6.53 19.67 10.67
N LYS A 167 7.11 20.87 10.71
CA LYS A 167 6.84 21.84 11.78
C LYS A 167 5.68 22.80 11.50
N GLY A 168 5.37 23.09 10.24
CA GLY A 168 4.40 24.13 9.86
C GLY A 168 3.18 23.61 9.12
N THR A 169 2.22 24.51 8.89
CA THR A 169 1.10 24.27 7.96
C THR A 169 1.65 24.14 6.55
N VAL A 170 1.59 22.91 6.03
CA VAL A 170 2.16 22.55 4.74
C VAL A 170 1.10 21.92 3.84
N ASP A 171 1.23 22.16 2.54
CA ASP A 171 0.52 21.42 1.50
C ASP A 171 1.46 20.35 0.91
N VAL A 172 1.15 19.08 1.21
CA VAL A 172 1.91 17.92 0.75
C VAL A 172 1.26 17.38 -0.53
N ARG A 173 1.95 17.56 -1.65
CA ARG A 173 1.45 17.24 -2.99
C ARG A 173 1.57 15.75 -3.33
N ASP A 174 1.02 15.39 -4.49
CA ASP A 174 0.94 14.02 -4.98
C ASP A 174 2.30 13.31 -4.99
N SER A 175 2.29 12.06 -4.53
CA SER A 175 3.48 11.21 -4.44
C SER A 175 4.69 11.83 -3.71
N ALA A 176 4.52 12.88 -2.90
CA ALA A 176 5.63 13.59 -2.26
C ALA A 176 6.58 12.66 -1.50
N PHE A 177 6.05 11.63 -0.83
CA PHE A 177 6.79 10.61 -0.07
C PHE A 177 6.53 9.20 -0.60
N GLU A 178 6.02 9.05 -1.83
CA GLU A 178 5.69 7.73 -2.39
C GLU A 178 6.90 6.79 -2.33
N GLY A 179 6.71 5.57 -1.85
CA GLY A 179 7.78 4.56 -1.81
C GLY A 179 8.87 4.83 -0.78
N CYS A 180 8.64 5.70 0.23
CA CYS A 180 9.47 5.74 1.43
C CYS A 180 9.19 4.49 2.29
N THR A 181 9.67 3.33 1.85
CA THR A 181 9.24 2.02 2.36
C THR A 181 9.60 1.77 3.82
N ASN A 182 10.63 2.44 4.36
CA ASN A 182 11.02 2.34 5.78
C ASN A 182 10.44 3.46 6.65
N LEU A 183 9.59 4.33 6.11
CA LEU A 183 8.97 5.41 6.88
C LEU A 183 8.00 4.81 7.89
N ILE A 184 8.29 4.96 9.18
CA ILE A 184 7.49 4.39 10.28
C ILE A 184 6.56 5.43 10.89
N ASN A 185 7.03 6.68 11.00
CA ASN A 185 6.31 7.76 11.64
C ASN A 185 6.41 9.07 10.85
N VAL A 186 5.29 9.79 10.77
CA VAL A 186 5.23 11.17 10.28
C VAL A 186 4.75 12.07 11.41
N ASN A 187 5.59 13.01 11.84
CA ASN A 187 5.14 14.12 12.67
C ASN A 187 4.67 15.25 11.75
N ILE A 188 3.39 15.60 11.83
CA ILE A 188 2.74 16.59 10.97
C ILE A 188 1.58 17.28 11.71
N PRO A 189 1.40 18.60 11.56
CA PRO A 189 0.19 19.26 12.07
C PRO A 189 -1.05 18.66 11.41
N LEU A 190 -2.06 18.31 12.21
CA LEU A 190 -3.32 17.74 11.69
C LEU A 190 -4.17 18.76 10.91
N THR A 191 -3.69 20.01 10.80
CA THR A 191 -4.22 21.06 9.91
C THR A 191 -3.55 21.09 8.53
N ALA A 192 -2.55 20.23 8.29
CA ALA A 192 -1.88 20.14 6.98
C ALA A 192 -2.84 19.59 5.91
N SER A 193 -2.69 20.08 4.69
CA SER A 193 -3.34 19.53 3.49
C SER A 193 -2.43 18.48 2.90
N VAL A 194 -2.89 17.24 2.78
CA VAL A 194 -2.11 16.14 2.23
C VAL A 194 -2.92 15.46 1.13
N LYS A 195 -2.32 15.33 -0.05
CA LYS A 195 -2.91 14.55 -1.15
C LYS A 195 -2.85 13.06 -0.81
N TYR A 196 -3.92 12.32 -1.13
CA TYR A 196 -4.04 10.90 -0.76
C TYR A 196 -2.89 10.02 -1.29
N THR A 197 -2.34 10.36 -2.46
CA THR A 197 -1.18 9.64 -3.04
C THR A 197 0.15 9.96 -2.38
N ALA A 198 0.23 10.98 -1.51
CA ALA A 198 1.48 11.50 -0.97
C ALA A 198 2.31 10.42 -0.27
N PHE A 199 1.66 9.43 0.36
CA PHE A 199 2.30 8.35 1.10
C PHE A 199 2.10 6.97 0.47
N ASN A 200 1.67 6.88 -0.80
CA ASN A 200 1.51 5.59 -1.46
C ASN A 200 2.79 4.75 -1.35
N ASN A 201 2.65 3.44 -1.13
CA ASN A 201 3.77 2.52 -0.93
C ASN A 201 4.68 2.82 0.29
N CYS A 202 4.26 3.66 1.24
CA CYS A 202 4.91 3.78 2.56
C CYS A 202 4.50 2.59 3.46
N LYS A 203 4.99 1.41 3.10
CA LYS A 203 4.58 0.11 3.66
C LYS A 203 4.82 -0.04 5.16
N SER A 204 5.77 0.70 5.73
CA SER A 204 6.08 0.65 7.17
C SER A 204 5.38 1.73 7.99
N LEU A 205 4.61 2.63 7.36
CA LEU A 205 4.03 3.79 8.05
C LEU A 205 2.89 3.33 8.94
N GLN A 206 3.12 3.42 10.25
CA GLN A 206 2.18 2.93 11.28
C GLN A 206 1.75 4.04 12.25
N TYR A 207 2.51 5.13 12.30
CA TYR A 207 2.34 6.21 13.27
C TYR A 207 2.21 7.57 12.61
N ILE A 208 1.33 8.40 13.18
CA ILE A 208 1.28 9.84 12.92
C ILE A 208 1.42 10.54 14.26
N ASN A 209 2.36 11.48 14.37
CA ASN A 209 2.67 12.16 15.64
C ASN A 209 2.94 11.17 16.79
N ASN A 210 3.67 10.09 16.51
CA ASN A 210 3.94 8.97 17.42
C ASN A 210 2.68 8.26 17.96
N THR A 211 1.51 8.54 17.39
CA THR A 211 0.25 7.87 17.71
C THR A 211 0.02 6.76 16.70
N GLN A 212 -0.17 5.53 17.17
CA GLN A 212 -0.51 4.40 16.31
C GLN A 212 -1.84 4.67 15.61
N VAL A 213 -1.85 4.56 14.28
CA VAL A 213 -3.01 4.93 13.46
C VAL A 213 -4.14 3.92 13.60
N ILE A 214 -3.83 2.62 13.53
CA ILE A 214 -4.82 1.54 13.74
C ILE A 214 -4.73 1.02 15.17
N VAL A 215 -5.88 1.00 15.85
CA VAL A 215 -6.05 0.34 17.13
C VAL A 215 -6.63 -1.05 16.88
N ILE A 216 -5.93 -2.07 17.37
CA ILE A 216 -6.40 -3.46 17.36
C ILE A 216 -6.89 -3.80 18.77
N PRO A 217 -8.21 -3.78 19.03
CA PRO A 217 -8.74 -4.04 20.36
C PRO A 217 -8.66 -5.53 20.71
N PRO A 218 -8.63 -5.88 22.01
CA PRO A 218 -8.70 -7.27 22.43
C PRO A 218 -10.10 -7.88 22.22
N LYS A 219 -10.07 -9.20 21.94
CA LYS A 219 -11.14 -10.23 21.99
C LYS A 219 -12.51 -10.01 21.32
N GLU A 220 -13.06 -8.82 21.09
CA GLU A 220 -14.48 -8.74 20.65
C GLU A 220 -14.82 -7.65 19.61
N MET A 221 -13.89 -6.76 19.25
CA MET A 221 -14.19 -5.63 18.35
C MET A 221 -13.32 -5.64 17.08
N TYR A 222 -13.84 -5.06 16.00
CA TYR A 222 -13.09 -4.83 14.76
C TYR A 222 -11.98 -3.78 14.97
N PRO A 223 -10.86 -3.85 14.22
CA PRO A 223 -9.86 -2.79 14.25
C PRO A 223 -10.47 -1.46 13.81
N PHE A 224 -9.94 -0.35 14.31
CA PHE A 224 -10.46 0.97 14.00
C PHE A 224 -9.35 2.02 13.93
N ILE A 225 -9.60 3.09 13.17
CA ILE A 225 -8.70 4.24 13.11
C ILE A 225 -8.78 4.99 14.44
N ASN A 226 -7.62 5.32 15.01
CA ASN A 226 -7.53 6.11 16.23
C ASN A 226 -8.37 7.39 16.11
N ARG A 227 -9.28 7.61 17.05
CA ARG A 227 -10.27 8.70 17.02
C ARG A 227 -9.61 10.08 16.87
N SER A 228 -8.43 10.28 17.45
CA SER A 228 -7.69 11.55 17.36
C SER A 228 -7.16 11.84 15.94
N LEU A 229 -6.99 10.81 15.11
CA LEU A 229 -6.46 10.90 13.75
C LEU A 229 -7.55 10.73 12.68
N SER A 230 -8.72 10.20 13.04
CA SER A 230 -9.78 9.81 12.09
C SER A 230 -10.12 10.91 11.08
N ASN A 231 -10.38 12.15 11.53
CA ASN A 231 -10.72 13.24 10.60
C ASN A 231 -9.58 13.54 9.63
N PHE A 232 -8.34 13.56 10.12
CA PHE A 232 -7.17 13.81 9.29
C PHE A 232 -6.99 12.69 8.24
N ILE A 233 -7.09 11.42 8.65
CA ILE A 233 -6.98 10.26 7.75
C ILE A 233 -8.09 10.29 6.69
N MET A 234 -9.34 10.47 7.08
CA MET A 234 -10.48 10.42 6.14
C MET A 234 -10.48 11.58 5.15
N GLN A 235 -10.00 12.76 5.56
CA GLN A 235 -9.91 13.92 4.67
C GLN A 235 -8.73 13.85 3.71
N ASN A 236 -7.62 13.25 4.13
CA ASN A 236 -6.35 13.40 3.41
C ASN A 236 -5.84 12.10 2.79
N LEU A 237 -6.12 10.95 3.39
CA LEU A 237 -5.48 9.67 3.07
C LEU A 237 -6.49 8.58 2.70
N SER A 238 -7.78 8.89 2.55
CA SER A 238 -8.86 7.93 2.26
C SER A 238 -8.68 7.12 0.97
N GLY A 239 -7.95 7.64 -0.01
CA GLY A 239 -7.59 6.92 -1.25
C GLY A 239 -6.12 6.48 -1.31
N ALA A 240 -5.40 6.48 -0.19
CA ALA A 240 -3.99 6.10 -0.19
C ALA A 240 -3.83 4.58 -0.35
N GLU A 241 -2.85 4.15 -1.13
CA GLU A 241 -2.62 2.74 -1.41
C GLU A 241 -1.32 2.24 -0.77
N ASN A 242 -1.38 1.00 -0.27
CA ASN A 242 -0.21 0.29 0.24
C ASN A 242 0.55 1.06 1.35
N VAL A 243 -0.21 1.69 2.23
CA VAL A 243 0.29 2.39 3.42
C VAL A 243 0.19 1.45 4.60
N GLY A 244 1.25 1.37 5.40
CA GLY A 244 1.38 0.37 6.48
C GLY A 244 0.15 0.25 7.38
N PHE A 245 -0.38 1.37 7.85
CA PHE A 245 -1.54 1.34 8.74
C PHE A 245 -2.82 0.86 8.03
N PHE A 246 -3.06 1.20 6.76
CA PHE A 246 -4.21 0.66 6.02
C PHE A 246 -4.03 -0.82 5.72
N ASN A 247 -2.81 -1.25 5.39
CA ASN A 247 -2.48 -2.66 5.21
C ASN A 247 -2.78 -3.46 6.49
N THR A 248 -2.39 -2.92 7.65
CA THR A 248 -2.73 -3.50 8.96
C THR A 248 -4.23 -3.53 9.20
N TYR A 249 -4.95 -2.44 8.92
CA TYR A 249 -6.41 -2.38 9.04
C TYR A 249 -7.08 -3.50 8.24
N THR A 250 -6.78 -3.59 6.94
CA THR A 250 -7.38 -4.58 6.03
C THR A 250 -7.15 -6.01 6.50
N LEU A 251 -5.90 -6.36 6.81
CA LEU A 251 -5.56 -7.74 7.18
C LEU A 251 -6.19 -8.15 8.51
N GLU A 252 -6.19 -7.27 9.51
CA GLU A 252 -6.80 -7.56 10.81
C GLU A 252 -8.33 -7.56 10.74
N TYR A 253 -8.93 -6.71 9.91
CA TYR A 253 -10.36 -6.70 9.69
C TYR A 253 -10.83 -8.00 9.04
N ALA A 254 -10.16 -8.42 7.95
CA ALA A 254 -10.50 -9.67 7.26
C ALA A 254 -10.37 -10.89 8.17
N LYS A 255 -9.30 -11.00 8.98
CA LYS A 255 -9.16 -12.05 10.00
C LYS A 255 -10.33 -12.06 10.99
N LYS A 256 -10.77 -10.87 11.42
CA LYS A 256 -11.87 -10.73 12.37
C LYS A 256 -13.21 -11.14 11.75
N VAL A 257 -13.45 -10.80 10.48
CA VAL A 257 -14.63 -11.28 9.74
C VAL A 257 -14.63 -12.80 9.69
N VAL A 258 -13.55 -13.43 9.22
CA VAL A 258 -13.44 -14.90 9.12
C VAL A 258 -13.68 -15.58 10.46
N LEU A 259 -13.10 -15.06 11.54
CA LEU A 259 -13.31 -15.59 12.89
C LEU A 259 -14.78 -15.52 13.35
N ASN A 260 -15.52 -14.51 12.92
CA ASN A 260 -16.91 -14.29 13.34
C ASN A 260 -17.92 -14.99 12.43
N VAL A 261 -17.60 -15.16 11.15
CA VAL A 261 -18.51 -15.67 10.10
C VAL A 261 -18.32 -17.16 9.86
N THR A 262 -17.13 -17.70 10.19
CA THR A 262 -16.80 -19.11 9.93
C THR A 262 -16.33 -19.84 11.17
N ASP A 263 -16.38 -21.17 11.12
CA ASP A 263 -15.78 -22.03 12.13
C ASP A 263 -15.05 -23.23 11.50
N SER A 264 -14.35 -24.01 12.34
CA SER A 264 -13.51 -25.13 11.90
C SER A 264 -14.30 -26.34 11.39
N SER A 265 -15.60 -26.42 11.64
CA SER A 265 -16.48 -27.49 11.13
C SER A 265 -16.95 -27.23 9.71
N MET A 266 -16.89 -25.98 9.25
CA MET A 266 -17.31 -25.61 7.90
C MET A 266 -16.31 -26.12 6.86
N SER A 267 -16.84 -26.69 5.78
CA SER A 267 -16.11 -26.97 4.55
C SER A 267 -15.69 -25.65 3.87
N ASP A 268 -14.73 -25.73 2.94
CA ASP A 268 -14.27 -24.51 2.25
C ASP A 268 -15.36 -23.88 1.38
N ILE A 269 -16.28 -24.69 0.82
CA ILE A 269 -17.44 -24.16 0.07
C ILE A 269 -18.42 -23.43 0.98
N GLN A 270 -18.68 -23.96 2.18
CA GLN A 270 -19.50 -23.28 3.19
C GLN A 270 -18.86 -21.95 3.63
N LYS A 271 -17.53 -21.94 3.85
CA LYS A 271 -16.79 -20.71 4.21
C LYS A 271 -16.84 -19.68 3.09
N ALA A 272 -16.58 -20.10 1.85
CA ALA A 272 -16.65 -19.23 0.68
C ALA A 272 -18.01 -18.55 0.59
N LYS A 273 -19.09 -19.34 0.67
CA LYS A 273 -20.46 -18.83 0.64
C LYS A 273 -20.76 -17.90 1.82
N ALA A 274 -20.43 -18.28 3.04
CA ALA A 274 -20.74 -17.45 4.22
C ALA A 274 -20.02 -16.08 4.17
N LEU A 275 -18.78 -16.06 3.69
CA LEU A 275 -18.00 -14.83 3.53
C LEU A 275 -18.47 -13.98 2.35
N HIS A 276 -18.94 -14.63 1.28
CA HIS A 276 -19.62 -13.96 0.17
C HIS A 276 -20.89 -13.26 0.68
N ASP A 277 -21.77 -14.00 1.35
CA ASP A 277 -23.01 -13.49 1.91
C ASP A 277 -22.76 -12.36 2.91
N TRP A 278 -21.72 -12.49 3.75
CA TRP A 278 -21.32 -11.42 4.66
C TRP A 278 -20.95 -10.15 3.91
N LEU A 279 -20.16 -10.26 2.83
CA LEU A 279 -19.70 -9.09 2.07
C LEU A 279 -20.84 -8.39 1.33
N CYS A 280 -21.78 -9.13 0.72
CA CYS A 280 -23.00 -8.55 0.16
C CYS A 280 -23.80 -7.76 1.22
N ASN A 281 -23.91 -8.24 2.45
CA ASN A 281 -24.64 -7.49 3.47
C ASN A 281 -23.88 -6.31 4.09
N ALA A 282 -22.56 -6.31 3.99
CA ALA A 282 -21.71 -5.39 4.75
C ALA A 282 -21.51 -4.05 4.03
N VAL A 283 -21.70 -4.01 2.71
CA VAL A 283 -21.28 -2.91 1.85
C VAL A 283 -22.31 -2.74 0.74
N ASP A 284 -22.61 -1.49 0.38
CA ASP A 284 -23.45 -1.18 -0.77
C ASP A 284 -22.60 -0.81 -2.00
N TYR A 285 -23.02 -1.19 -3.20
CA TYR A 285 -22.37 -0.74 -4.43
C TYR A 285 -22.60 0.78 -4.69
N ASP A 286 -21.50 1.53 -4.87
CA ASP A 286 -21.52 2.97 -5.20
C ASP A 286 -21.62 3.18 -6.71
N ASP A 287 -22.84 3.16 -7.23
CA ASP A 287 -23.13 3.47 -8.63
C ASP A 287 -23.04 4.97 -8.96
N THR A 288 -23.03 5.83 -7.94
CA THR A 288 -23.05 7.29 -8.11
C THR A 288 -21.68 7.89 -8.39
N ASN A 289 -20.60 7.25 -7.89
CA ASN A 289 -19.24 7.73 -8.07
C ASN A 289 -18.23 6.59 -8.27
N THR A 290 -18.44 5.82 -9.34
CA THR A 290 -17.61 4.66 -9.69
C THR A 290 -16.13 4.98 -9.98
N LYS A 291 -15.72 6.26 -10.01
CA LYS A 291 -14.33 6.68 -10.25
C LYS A 291 -13.64 7.25 -9.01
N ASP A 292 -14.32 7.30 -7.87
CA ASP A 292 -13.71 7.78 -6.63
C ASP A 292 -12.59 6.83 -6.21
N ALA A 293 -11.35 7.33 -6.17
CA ALA A 293 -10.18 6.53 -5.83
C ALA A 293 -10.33 5.80 -4.49
N LYS A 294 -11.05 6.36 -3.51
CA LYS A 294 -11.28 5.73 -2.20
C LYS A 294 -12.11 4.44 -2.28
N ASN A 295 -12.85 4.23 -3.36
CA ASN A 295 -13.66 3.02 -3.56
C ASN A 295 -12.82 1.89 -4.18
N HIS A 296 -11.68 2.20 -4.81
CA HIS A 296 -10.78 1.26 -5.52
C HIS A 296 -9.51 0.89 -4.73
N VAL A 297 -9.61 0.82 -3.40
CA VAL A 297 -8.47 0.48 -2.52
C VAL A 297 -8.76 -0.74 -1.65
N ASP A 298 -7.71 -1.44 -1.20
CA ASP A 298 -7.81 -2.74 -0.48
C ASP A 298 -8.68 -2.72 0.79
N TYR A 299 -8.94 -1.56 1.37
CA TYR A 299 -9.75 -1.39 2.58
C TYR A 299 -11.13 -0.79 2.30
N SER A 300 -11.49 -0.49 1.05
CA SER A 300 -12.68 0.32 0.76
C SER A 300 -13.97 -0.32 1.29
N ALA A 301 -14.16 -1.62 1.00
CA ALA A 301 -15.28 -2.42 1.50
C ALA A 301 -15.29 -2.58 3.03
N PHE A 302 -14.12 -2.48 3.69
CA PHE A 302 -14.02 -2.64 5.14
C PHE A 302 -14.13 -1.31 5.89
N LEU A 303 -13.83 -0.20 5.24
CA LEU A 303 -13.74 1.12 5.87
C LEU A 303 -14.94 2.01 5.55
N TYR A 304 -15.55 1.84 4.38
CA TYR A 304 -16.69 2.63 3.93
C TYR A 304 -17.95 1.76 3.88
N SER A 305 -19.10 2.42 3.98
CA SER A 305 -20.40 1.75 3.76
C SER A 305 -20.70 1.53 2.28
N THR A 306 -19.85 2.03 1.38
CA THR A 306 -20.02 1.86 -0.07
C THR A 306 -18.71 1.53 -0.76
N THR A 307 -18.76 0.76 -1.85
CA THR A 307 -17.58 0.47 -2.69
C THR A 307 -17.95 0.13 -4.13
N VAL A 308 -16.96 -0.16 -4.98
CA VAL A 308 -17.12 -0.57 -6.39
C VAL A 308 -16.58 -1.98 -6.60
N CYS A 309 -16.73 -2.54 -7.81
CA CYS A 309 -16.33 -3.92 -8.10
C CYS A 309 -14.88 -4.24 -7.71
N ASP A 310 -13.93 -3.32 -7.94
CA ASP A 310 -12.54 -3.47 -7.51
C ASP A 310 -12.41 -3.60 -5.98
N GLY A 311 -13.19 -2.83 -5.22
CA GLY A 311 -13.24 -2.92 -3.77
C GLY A 311 -13.86 -4.23 -3.27
N TYR A 312 -14.95 -4.70 -3.88
CA TYR A 312 -15.54 -6.02 -3.56
C TYR A 312 -14.53 -7.14 -3.81
N ALA A 313 -13.90 -7.15 -4.98
CA ALA A 313 -12.98 -8.22 -5.37
C ALA A 313 -11.73 -8.26 -4.48
N ARG A 314 -11.18 -7.10 -4.08
CA ARG A 314 -10.08 -7.00 -3.12
C ARG A 314 -10.49 -7.49 -1.74
N ALA A 315 -11.66 -7.07 -1.26
CA ALA A 315 -12.16 -7.48 0.05
C ALA A 315 -12.39 -8.99 0.11
N TYR A 316 -13.08 -9.55 -0.88
CA TYR A 316 -13.32 -10.98 -0.96
C TYR A 316 -12.00 -11.78 -1.06
N GLN A 317 -11.03 -11.28 -1.83
CA GLN A 317 -9.68 -11.86 -1.87
C GLN A 317 -9.03 -11.92 -0.48
N HIS A 318 -9.12 -10.85 0.31
CA HIS A 318 -8.61 -10.83 1.68
C HIS A 318 -9.35 -11.81 2.60
N LEU A 319 -10.67 -11.94 2.46
CA LEU A 319 -11.47 -12.89 3.23
C LEU A 319 -11.09 -14.34 2.90
N MET A 320 -10.93 -14.68 1.63
CA MET A 320 -10.53 -16.02 1.20
C MET A 320 -9.15 -16.40 1.74
N GLN A 321 -8.18 -15.48 1.64
CA GLN A 321 -6.84 -15.73 2.18
C GLN A 321 -6.84 -15.86 3.70
N ALA A 322 -7.63 -15.04 4.41
CA ALA A 322 -7.79 -15.15 5.86
C ALA A 322 -8.48 -16.47 6.27
N ALA A 323 -9.34 -17.02 5.41
CA ALA A 323 -9.98 -18.33 5.57
C ALA A 323 -9.10 -19.51 5.10
N ASN A 324 -7.86 -19.24 4.67
CA ASN A 324 -6.93 -20.23 4.11
C ASN A 324 -7.47 -20.92 2.84
N ILE A 325 -8.20 -20.18 2.01
CA ILE A 325 -8.71 -20.61 0.71
C ILE A 325 -7.83 -19.99 -0.38
N GLU A 326 -7.25 -20.84 -1.23
CA GLU A 326 -6.47 -20.40 -2.38
C GLU A 326 -7.38 -19.60 -3.32
N SER A 327 -6.95 -18.39 -3.65
CA SER A 327 -7.77 -17.42 -4.36
C SER A 327 -6.91 -16.43 -5.12
N TYR A 328 -7.47 -15.87 -6.20
CA TYR A 328 -6.82 -14.93 -7.09
C TYR A 328 -7.73 -13.75 -7.35
N TYR A 329 -7.15 -12.54 -7.25
CA TYR A 329 -7.80 -11.33 -7.73
C TYR A 329 -7.51 -11.17 -9.22
N ILE A 330 -8.56 -11.17 -10.03
CA ILE A 330 -8.49 -11.13 -11.49
C ILE A 330 -9.45 -10.06 -12.01
N GLY A 331 -9.24 -9.61 -13.25
CA GLY A 331 -10.08 -8.56 -13.80
C GLY A 331 -9.78 -8.25 -15.26
N SER A 332 -10.69 -7.49 -15.85
CA SER A 332 -10.49 -6.78 -17.11
C SER A 332 -10.13 -5.31 -16.83
N GLN A 333 -10.14 -4.45 -17.85
CA GLN A 333 -9.92 -3.00 -17.65
C GLN A 333 -11.10 -2.32 -16.94
N THR A 334 -12.29 -2.91 -16.97
CA THR A 334 -13.53 -2.26 -16.53
C THR A 334 -14.23 -2.99 -15.39
N HIS A 335 -13.80 -4.21 -15.07
CA HIS A 335 -14.47 -5.04 -14.08
C HIS A 335 -13.50 -6.01 -13.37
N ALA A 336 -13.85 -6.37 -12.14
CA ALA A 336 -13.00 -7.03 -11.16
C ALA A 336 -13.77 -8.16 -10.47
N TRP A 337 -13.11 -9.31 -10.29
CA TRP A 337 -13.71 -10.55 -9.77
C TRP A 337 -12.65 -11.43 -9.09
N ASN A 338 -13.05 -12.58 -8.57
CA ASN A 338 -12.16 -13.53 -7.93
C ASN A 338 -12.24 -14.90 -8.59
N MET A 339 -11.11 -15.61 -8.62
CA MET A 339 -11.11 -17.07 -8.72
C MET A 339 -10.80 -17.65 -7.36
N ILE A 340 -11.53 -18.67 -6.94
CA ILE A 340 -11.24 -19.42 -5.73
C ILE A 340 -11.09 -20.90 -6.05
N LYS A 341 -10.29 -21.59 -5.25
CA LYS A 341 -10.10 -23.03 -5.37
C LYS A 341 -10.87 -23.75 -4.28
N LEU A 342 -11.74 -24.66 -4.69
CA LEU A 342 -12.46 -25.57 -3.80
C LEU A 342 -12.14 -27.00 -4.24
N GLY A 343 -11.61 -27.80 -3.32
CA GLY A 343 -11.06 -29.11 -3.65
C GLY A 343 -9.98 -29.00 -4.73
N ASN A 344 -10.20 -29.66 -5.88
CA ASN A 344 -9.30 -29.62 -7.03
C ASN A 344 -9.81 -28.73 -8.18
N HIS A 345 -10.88 -27.96 -7.94
CA HIS A 345 -11.54 -27.14 -8.95
C HIS A 345 -11.35 -25.67 -8.64
N TYR A 346 -11.29 -24.86 -9.70
CA TYR A 346 -11.36 -23.41 -9.59
C TYR A 346 -12.74 -22.95 -10.04
N PHE A 347 -13.20 -21.86 -9.46
CA PHE A 347 -14.46 -21.23 -9.83
C PHE A 347 -14.35 -19.72 -9.80
N HIS A 348 -15.11 -19.06 -10.65
CA HIS A 348 -15.29 -17.61 -10.64
C HIS A 348 -16.32 -17.21 -9.59
N VAL A 349 -16.02 -16.13 -8.88
CA VAL A 349 -16.92 -15.50 -7.91
C VAL A 349 -16.92 -13.99 -8.16
N ASP A 350 -18.12 -13.43 -8.28
CA ASP A 350 -18.32 -11.98 -8.35
C ASP A 350 -19.39 -11.52 -7.37
N VAL A 351 -18.92 -11.00 -6.24
CA VAL A 351 -19.78 -10.55 -5.15
C VAL A 351 -20.60 -9.32 -5.54
N THR A 352 -20.09 -8.49 -6.44
CA THR A 352 -20.72 -7.21 -6.82
C THR A 352 -22.06 -7.42 -7.50
N TRP A 353 -22.14 -8.41 -8.39
CA TRP A 353 -23.38 -8.71 -9.12
C TRP A 353 -24.42 -9.44 -8.27
N ASP A 354 -23.99 -10.13 -7.21
CA ASP A 354 -24.87 -10.87 -6.31
C ASP A 354 -25.42 -10.00 -5.16
N ASP A 355 -24.93 -8.77 -5.01
CA ASP A 355 -25.34 -7.78 -3.99
C ASP A 355 -26.68 -7.06 -4.32
N GLY A 356 -27.03 -6.96 -5.60
CA GLY A 356 -28.16 -6.12 -6.08
C GLY A 356 -29.58 -6.62 -5.79
N THR A 357 -29.76 -7.72 -5.04
CA THR A 357 -31.06 -8.37 -4.82
C THR A 357 -31.67 -8.14 -3.42
N GLY A 358 -31.04 -7.30 -2.61
CA GLY A 358 -31.51 -6.90 -1.27
C GLY A 358 -31.16 -7.90 -0.17
N THR A 359 -31.21 -7.44 1.08
CA THR A 359 -30.78 -8.21 2.27
C THR A 359 -31.46 -9.58 2.34
N GLY A 360 -30.66 -10.65 2.31
CA GLY A 360 -31.12 -12.03 2.50
C GLY A 360 -31.68 -12.73 1.27
N ASN A 361 -31.59 -12.11 0.08
CA ASN A 361 -31.93 -12.75 -1.18
C ASN A 361 -30.75 -12.52 -2.12
N TYR A 362 -29.74 -13.39 -2.12
CA TYR A 362 -28.58 -13.26 -3.01
C TYR A 362 -28.87 -13.99 -4.32
N GLY A 363 -28.53 -13.37 -5.45
CA GLY A 363 -28.79 -13.98 -6.76
C GLY A 363 -28.04 -15.30 -6.97
N TYR A 364 -26.87 -15.46 -6.33
CA TYR A 364 -25.86 -16.51 -6.61
C TYR A 364 -25.66 -16.72 -8.11
N GLY A 365 -25.93 -15.67 -8.90
CA GLY A 365 -25.91 -15.71 -10.34
C GLY A 365 -24.48 -15.63 -10.86
N TYR A 366 -23.55 -15.19 -10.01
CA TYR A 366 -22.13 -15.08 -10.29
C TYR A 366 -21.26 -15.76 -9.22
N PHE A 367 -21.85 -16.69 -8.45
CA PHE A 367 -21.15 -17.48 -7.46
C PHE A 367 -20.81 -18.88 -8.00
N LEU A 368 -19.54 -19.26 -7.90
CA LEU A 368 -18.98 -20.56 -8.30
C LEU A 368 -19.23 -20.96 -9.76
N LEU A 369 -19.01 -20.02 -10.69
CA LEU A 369 -19.20 -20.26 -12.12
C LEU A 369 -17.97 -20.89 -12.77
N SER A 370 -18.22 -21.76 -13.74
CA SER A 370 -17.20 -22.24 -14.68
C SER A 370 -16.84 -21.21 -15.73
N ASP A 371 -15.79 -21.54 -16.46
CA ASP A 371 -15.29 -20.73 -17.54
C ASP A 371 -16.32 -20.56 -18.68
N ASN A 372 -17.13 -21.59 -18.93
CA ASN A 372 -18.15 -21.55 -19.97
C ASN A 372 -19.38 -20.76 -19.53
N GLU A 373 -19.76 -20.84 -18.25
CA GLU A 373 -20.89 -20.08 -17.69
C GLU A 373 -20.62 -18.58 -17.66
N ILE A 374 -19.40 -18.16 -17.30
CA ILE A 374 -19.01 -16.75 -17.40
C ILE A 374 -19.09 -16.24 -18.84
N LYS A 375 -18.55 -16.99 -19.81
CA LYS A 375 -18.63 -16.62 -21.23
C LYS A 375 -20.08 -16.51 -21.71
N ALA A 376 -20.96 -17.41 -21.28
CA ALA A 376 -22.37 -17.41 -21.65
C ALA A 376 -23.12 -16.17 -21.12
N LYS A 377 -22.65 -15.58 -20.02
CA LYS A 377 -23.21 -14.34 -19.43
C LYS A 377 -22.76 -13.06 -20.13
N GLY A 378 -22.03 -13.17 -21.24
CA GLY A 378 -21.62 -12.02 -22.06
C GLY A 378 -20.35 -11.32 -21.56
N GLU A 379 -19.72 -11.84 -20.52
CA GLU A 379 -18.41 -11.39 -20.07
C GLU A 379 -17.33 -11.79 -21.08
N THR A 380 -16.43 -10.87 -21.41
CA THR A 380 -15.35 -11.16 -22.37
C THR A 380 -14.32 -12.11 -21.75
N VAL A 381 -14.18 -13.30 -22.35
CA VAL A 381 -13.04 -14.25 -22.34
C VAL A 381 -11.95 -14.11 -21.26
N HIS A 382 -11.74 -15.18 -20.47
CA HIS A 382 -10.53 -15.44 -19.66
C HIS A 382 -9.20 -15.14 -20.36
N ALA A 383 -9.15 -15.15 -21.69
CA ALA A 383 -7.96 -14.89 -22.48
C ALA A 383 -7.45 -13.43 -22.42
N SER A 384 -8.28 -12.46 -22.00
CA SER A 384 -7.88 -11.05 -21.86
C SER A 384 -7.67 -10.60 -20.41
N TRP A 385 -7.89 -11.49 -19.45
CA TRP A 385 -7.88 -11.13 -18.04
C TRP A 385 -6.45 -10.98 -17.52
N GLY A 386 -6.26 -9.95 -16.70
CA GLY A 386 -5.03 -9.76 -15.93
C GLY A 386 -5.26 -10.25 -14.50
N LEU A 387 -4.25 -10.90 -13.93
CA LEU A 387 -4.16 -10.94 -12.48
C LEU A 387 -3.79 -9.54 -12.00
N ILE A 388 -4.57 -9.05 -11.05
CA ILE A 388 -4.35 -7.75 -10.46
C ILE A 388 -3.63 -7.99 -9.14
N THR A 389 -2.42 -7.47 -9.04
CA THR A 389 -1.56 -7.69 -7.87
C THR A 389 -1.84 -6.66 -6.79
N SER A 390 -1.97 -7.11 -5.55
CA SER A 390 -1.74 -6.30 -4.37
C SER A 390 -0.56 -6.91 -3.62
N PRO A 391 0.37 -6.10 -3.07
CA PRO A 391 1.43 -6.60 -2.21
C PRO A 391 0.92 -7.32 -0.95
N LEU A 392 -0.38 -7.19 -0.64
CA LEU A 392 -1.04 -7.86 0.48
C LEU A 392 -1.59 -9.25 0.13
N PHE A 393 -1.63 -9.62 -1.15
CA PHE A 393 -2.11 -10.94 -1.55
C PHE A 393 -1.01 -11.98 -1.49
N ASN A 394 -1.33 -13.17 -0.97
CA ASN A 394 -0.36 -14.29 -0.93
C ASN A 394 -0.05 -14.85 -2.33
N TYR A 395 -1.00 -14.77 -3.27
CA TYR A 395 -0.87 -15.29 -4.64
C TYR A 395 -0.84 -14.13 -5.64
N GLN A 396 0.34 -13.89 -6.24
CA GLN A 396 0.56 -12.72 -7.12
C GLN A 396 1.11 -13.09 -8.52
N TYR A 397 1.44 -14.35 -8.78
CA TYR A 397 1.89 -14.79 -10.10
C TYR A 397 1.79 -16.32 -10.25
N PHE A 398 0.93 -16.80 -11.16
CA PHE A 398 0.82 -18.22 -11.49
C PHE A 398 0.60 -18.36 -13.00
N TRP A 399 1.54 -19.01 -13.70
CA TRP A 399 1.41 -19.30 -15.13
C TRP A 399 1.72 -20.78 -15.41
N PRO A 400 0.91 -21.50 -16.20
CA PRO A 400 -0.36 -21.06 -16.81
C PRO A 400 -1.45 -20.78 -15.77
N TRP A 401 -2.40 -19.89 -16.09
CA TRP A 401 -3.50 -19.55 -15.18
C TRP A 401 -4.35 -20.79 -14.85
N PRO A 402 -4.88 -20.87 -13.61
CA PRO A 402 -5.91 -21.85 -13.30
C PRO A 402 -7.12 -21.66 -14.22
N SER A 403 -7.77 -22.75 -14.62
CA SER A 403 -9.02 -22.72 -15.40
C SER A 403 -10.16 -23.24 -14.53
N ALA A 404 -11.30 -22.55 -14.54
CA ALA A 404 -12.54 -23.04 -13.95
C ALA A 404 -13.24 -23.96 -14.96
N THR A 405 -12.64 -25.12 -15.26
CA THR A 405 -13.02 -25.93 -16.42
C THR A 405 -14.44 -26.51 -16.33
N TYR A 406 -14.83 -27.00 -15.14
CA TYR A 406 -16.07 -27.75 -14.94
C TYR A 406 -17.08 -26.95 -14.14
N ALA A 407 -18.34 -26.98 -14.55
CA ALA A 407 -19.42 -26.31 -13.85
C ALA A 407 -19.87 -27.10 -12.62
N MET A 408 -20.39 -26.40 -11.60
CA MET A 408 -21.13 -27.07 -10.54
C MET A 408 -22.25 -27.91 -11.16
N GLY A 409 -22.27 -29.21 -10.84
CA GLY A 409 -23.15 -30.20 -11.45
C GLY A 409 -22.56 -31.05 -12.58
N ASP A 410 -21.34 -30.80 -13.06
CA ASP A 410 -20.66 -31.63 -14.08
C ASP A 410 -19.88 -32.77 -13.39
N LEU A 411 -20.58 -33.82 -12.96
CA LEU A 411 -20.04 -34.91 -12.15
C LEU A 411 -19.20 -35.91 -12.96
N ASN A 412 -19.43 -36.03 -14.26
CA ASN A 412 -18.62 -36.88 -15.15
C ASN A 412 -17.40 -36.14 -15.73
N MET A 413 -17.31 -34.81 -15.57
CA MET A 413 -16.24 -33.94 -16.04
C MET A 413 -16.06 -33.99 -17.56
N ASP A 414 -17.18 -34.07 -18.30
CA ASP A 414 -17.19 -34.03 -19.76
C ASP A 414 -17.36 -32.62 -20.34
N GLY A 415 -17.56 -31.62 -19.48
CA GLY A 415 -17.73 -30.22 -19.85
C GLY A 415 -19.19 -29.82 -20.08
N THR A 416 -20.14 -30.74 -19.89
CA THR A 416 -21.58 -30.51 -20.00
C THR A 416 -22.29 -30.95 -18.71
N VAL A 417 -23.40 -30.30 -18.37
CA VAL A 417 -24.22 -30.70 -17.23
C VAL A 417 -25.49 -31.32 -17.78
N ASP A 418 -25.58 -32.64 -17.78
CA ASP A 418 -26.64 -33.38 -18.46
C ASP A 418 -27.27 -34.51 -17.60
N ASN A 419 -28.07 -35.37 -18.22
CA ASN A 419 -28.76 -36.47 -17.51
C ASN A 419 -27.80 -37.56 -16.99
N GLN A 420 -26.56 -37.65 -17.50
CA GLN A 420 -25.54 -38.56 -16.99
C GLN A 420 -25.07 -38.11 -15.60
N ASP A 421 -24.90 -36.80 -15.39
CA ASP A 421 -24.56 -36.24 -14.09
C ASP A 421 -25.65 -36.49 -13.06
N VAL A 422 -26.90 -36.26 -13.45
CA VAL A 422 -28.08 -36.57 -12.62
C VAL A 422 -28.05 -38.03 -12.18
N LYS A 423 -27.68 -38.95 -13.08
CA LYS A 423 -27.58 -40.37 -12.76
C LYS A 423 -26.45 -40.65 -11.77
N ILE A 424 -25.28 -40.04 -11.93
CA ILE A 424 -24.15 -40.20 -10.99
C ILE A 424 -24.57 -39.75 -9.59
N LEU A 425 -25.13 -38.54 -9.48
CA LEU A 425 -25.56 -38.00 -8.18
C LEU A 425 -26.69 -38.83 -7.56
N GLN A 426 -27.64 -39.31 -8.38
CA GLN A 426 -28.70 -40.20 -7.93
C GLN A 426 -28.15 -41.54 -7.41
N ASP A 427 -27.20 -42.15 -8.11
CA ASP A 427 -26.60 -43.42 -7.69
C ASP A 427 -25.76 -43.25 -6.42
N TYR A 428 -25.11 -42.10 -6.23
CA TYR A 428 -24.46 -41.75 -4.95
C TYR A 428 -25.46 -41.64 -3.80
N ILE A 429 -26.56 -40.89 -3.98
CA ILE A 429 -27.60 -40.73 -2.95
C ILE A 429 -28.25 -42.06 -2.58
N LEU A 430 -28.39 -42.98 -3.54
CA LEU A 430 -28.85 -44.35 -3.32
C LEU A 430 -27.77 -45.30 -2.78
N ALA A 431 -26.60 -44.77 -2.40
CA ALA A 431 -25.44 -45.50 -1.87
C ALA A 431 -24.93 -46.63 -2.80
N LYS A 432 -25.13 -46.49 -4.11
CA LYS A 432 -24.63 -47.47 -5.11
C LYS A 432 -23.18 -47.22 -5.51
N ILE A 433 -22.72 -45.98 -5.36
CA ILE A 433 -21.35 -45.55 -5.68
C ILE A 433 -20.82 -44.62 -4.59
N THR A 434 -19.52 -44.37 -4.61
CA THR A 434 -18.85 -43.33 -3.83
C THR A 434 -18.30 -42.26 -4.77
N LEU A 435 -18.43 -40.99 -4.41
CA LEU A 435 -17.82 -39.89 -5.16
C LEU A 435 -16.35 -39.74 -4.79
N ASN A 436 -15.51 -39.40 -5.78
CA ASN A 436 -14.16 -38.90 -5.49
C ASN A 436 -14.22 -37.42 -5.04
N SER A 437 -13.09 -36.86 -4.59
CA SER A 437 -13.04 -35.49 -4.05
C SER A 437 -13.46 -34.40 -5.06
N SER A 438 -13.12 -34.60 -6.34
CA SER A 438 -13.51 -33.69 -7.43
C SER A 438 -15.01 -33.71 -7.64
N GLN A 439 -15.59 -34.91 -7.77
CA GLN A 439 -17.03 -35.07 -7.92
C GLN A 439 -17.79 -34.54 -6.72
N ALA A 440 -17.31 -34.80 -5.50
CA ALA A 440 -17.94 -34.32 -4.28
C ALA A 440 -18.04 -32.78 -4.25
N THR A 441 -16.99 -32.08 -4.70
CA THR A 441 -17.00 -30.61 -4.80
C THR A 441 -18.08 -30.13 -5.78
N LEU A 442 -18.17 -30.73 -6.96
CA LEU A 442 -19.14 -30.35 -8.01
C LEU A 442 -20.58 -30.76 -7.67
N SER A 443 -20.79 -31.58 -6.64
CA SER A 443 -22.10 -32.14 -6.27
C SER A 443 -22.87 -31.31 -5.25
N ASP A 444 -22.24 -30.35 -4.58
CA ASP A 444 -22.85 -29.52 -3.53
C ASP A 444 -23.44 -28.26 -4.17
N LEU A 445 -24.62 -28.38 -4.81
CA LEU A 445 -25.22 -27.33 -5.64
C LEU A 445 -25.95 -26.26 -4.82
N ASN A 446 -26.28 -26.54 -3.55
CA ASN A 446 -26.82 -25.54 -2.63
C ASN A 446 -25.76 -24.96 -1.68
N PHE A 447 -24.51 -25.44 -1.79
CA PHE A 447 -23.32 -24.95 -1.10
C PHE A 447 -23.40 -25.09 0.43
N ASP A 448 -24.15 -26.08 0.92
CA ASP A 448 -24.41 -26.29 2.34
C ASP A 448 -23.42 -27.27 3.01
N GLY A 449 -22.47 -27.81 2.24
CA GLY A 449 -21.46 -28.75 2.68
C GLY A 449 -21.94 -30.21 2.71
N GLN A 450 -23.18 -30.48 2.30
CA GLN A 450 -23.78 -31.81 2.28
C GLN A 450 -24.23 -32.16 0.87
N ILE A 451 -24.03 -33.42 0.47
CA ILE A 451 -24.48 -33.91 -0.83
C ILE A 451 -25.69 -34.81 -0.60
N ASN A 452 -26.88 -34.31 -0.92
CA ASN A 452 -28.14 -34.95 -0.60
C ASN A 452 -29.23 -34.74 -1.68
N GLY A 453 -30.48 -35.08 -1.37
CA GLY A 453 -31.61 -34.98 -2.30
C GLY A 453 -31.92 -33.55 -2.79
N VAL A 454 -31.53 -32.53 -2.02
CA VAL A 454 -31.66 -31.12 -2.41
C VAL A 454 -30.75 -30.82 -3.59
N ASP A 455 -29.49 -31.26 -3.55
CA ASP A 455 -28.55 -31.11 -4.66
C ASP A 455 -29.02 -31.84 -5.91
N LEU A 456 -29.54 -33.06 -5.76
CA LEU A 456 -30.10 -33.79 -6.89
C LEU A 456 -31.28 -33.06 -7.52
N SER A 457 -32.12 -32.40 -6.71
CA SER A 457 -33.21 -31.58 -7.21
C SER A 457 -32.69 -30.35 -7.95
N ALA A 458 -31.69 -29.66 -7.39
CA ALA A 458 -31.05 -28.50 -8.02
C ALA A 458 -30.38 -28.87 -9.35
N LEU A 459 -29.67 -30.01 -9.39
CA LEU A 459 -29.04 -30.52 -10.60
C LEU A 459 -30.06 -30.82 -11.70
N ARG A 460 -31.17 -31.50 -11.36
CA ARG A 460 -32.26 -31.76 -12.31
C ARG A 460 -32.86 -30.48 -12.86
N GLN A 461 -33.06 -29.47 -12.01
CA GLN A 461 -33.54 -28.17 -12.46
C GLN A 461 -32.54 -27.49 -13.39
N LYS A 462 -31.24 -27.55 -13.09
CA LYS A 462 -30.18 -27.00 -13.93
C LYS A 462 -30.17 -27.64 -15.32
N VAL A 463 -30.30 -28.96 -15.41
CA VAL A 463 -30.39 -29.70 -16.70
C VAL A 463 -31.64 -29.33 -17.51
N LEU A 464 -32.77 -29.03 -16.84
CA LEU A 464 -34.02 -28.66 -17.53
C LEU A 464 -34.03 -27.23 -18.10
N LEU A 465 -33.16 -26.35 -17.60
CA LEU A 465 -33.07 -24.95 -17.99
C LEU A 465 -32.05 -24.69 -19.11
N GLN A 466 -31.24 -25.69 -19.46
CA GLN A 466 -30.33 -25.70 -20.61
C GLN A 466 -31.08 -26.15 -21.87
#